data_AF-A0A402BHD6-F1
#
_entry.id   AF-A0A402BHD6-F1
#
_cell.length_a   1.000
_cell.length_b   1.000
_cell.length_c   1.000
_cell.angle_alpha   90.00
_cell.angle_beta   90.00
_cell.angle_gamma   90.00
#
_symmetry.space_group_name_H-M   'P 1'
#
loop_
_entity.id
_entity.type
_entity.pdbx_description
1 polymer ?
#
loop_
_entity_poly.entity_id
_entity_poly.type
_entity_poly.pdbx_seq_one_letter_code
_entity_poly.pdbx_strand_id
1 'polypeptide(L)'
;MFIKGIIATILLVSEDGTGTSNLLFTKISNITAKLAIIVTAASVALWVSRQVYLLLKKGKLQALQNLLRPIFLFLRKSHPLWGWIVLTAATIHAVYYFFPFSDLSRRMQTGIVAWLVLLCLALFGLRYQSSLRNKNFQKSIRLWHVVTAVVFLVVLFIHI
;
A
#
# COMPACT_ATOMS: atom_id res chain seq x y z
N MET A 1 -3.21 21.20 33.26
CA MET A 1 -4.09 22.31 32.80
C MET A 1 -4.07 22.50 31.28
N PHE A 2 -2.96 22.24 30.58
CA PHE A 2 -2.83 22.36 29.11
C PHE A 2 -3.71 21.42 28.27
N ILE A 3 -4.01 20.20 28.74
CA ILE A 3 -4.78 19.21 27.96
C ILE A 3 -6.25 19.61 27.81
N LYS A 4 -6.84 20.28 28.80
CA LYS A 4 -8.24 20.75 28.73
C LYS A 4 -8.41 21.93 27.76
N GLY A 5 -7.38 22.77 27.59
CA GLY A 5 -7.39 23.88 26.64
C GLY A 5 -7.36 23.41 25.18
N ILE A 6 -6.55 22.40 24.86
CA ILE A 6 -6.48 21.82 23.51
C ILE A 6 -7.81 21.13 23.14
N ILE A 7 -8.41 20.41 24.08
CA ILE A 7 -9.72 19.75 23.87
C ILE A 7 -10.83 20.80 23.67
N ALA A 8 -10.82 21.91 24.42
CA ALA A 8 -11.78 22.99 24.25
C ALA A 8 -11.62 23.75 22.92
N THR A 9 -10.38 23.95 22.44
CA THR A 9 -10.12 24.57 21.13
C THR A 9 -10.51 23.65 19.96
N ILE A 10 -10.37 22.33 20.12
CA ILE A 10 -10.85 21.34 19.13
C ILE A 10 -12.39 21.29 19.12
N LEU A 11 -13.04 21.42 20.28
CA LEU A 11 -14.50 21.43 20.39
C LEU A 11 -15.13 22.72 19.85
N LEU A 12 -14.50 23.89 20.03
CA LEU A 12 -15.02 25.17 19.53
C LEU A 12 -14.87 25.36 18.01
N VAL A 13 -13.95 24.65 17.36
CA VAL A 13 -13.86 24.59 15.88
C VAL A 13 -14.97 23.70 15.29
N SER A 14 -15.71 22.97 16.13
CA SER A 14 -16.67 21.95 15.73
C SER A 14 -18.14 22.40 15.69
N GLU A 15 -18.49 23.67 15.96
CA GLU A 15 -19.92 24.07 15.97
C GLU A 15 -20.44 24.63 14.63
N ASP A 16 -19.62 25.28 13.80
CA ASP A 16 -20.13 25.95 12.58
C ASP A 16 -19.66 25.33 11.24
N GLY A 17 -18.72 24.37 11.27
CA GLY A 17 -18.01 23.88 10.07
C GLY A 17 -18.07 22.36 9.82
N THR A 18 -18.84 21.61 10.60
CA THR A 18 -18.76 20.12 10.63
C THR A 18 -19.33 19.43 9.40
N GLY A 19 -20.32 20.02 8.72
CA GLY A 19 -20.92 19.38 7.53
C GLY A 19 -19.97 19.33 6.33
N THR A 20 -19.31 20.44 6.02
CA THR A 20 -18.42 20.57 4.86
C THR A 20 -17.03 20.02 5.11
N SER A 21 -16.47 20.20 6.31
CA SER A 21 -15.18 19.62 6.69
C SER A 21 -15.22 18.10 6.70
N ASN A 22 -16.23 17.49 7.35
CA ASN A 22 -16.39 16.03 7.35
C ASN A 22 -16.59 15.49 5.92
N LEU A 23 -17.41 16.17 5.09
CA LEU A 23 -17.60 15.79 3.68
C LEU A 23 -16.28 15.84 2.90
N LEU A 24 -15.47 16.88 3.10
CA LEU A 24 -14.18 17.05 2.44
C LEU A 24 -13.21 15.94 2.86
N PHE A 25 -13.10 15.65 4.15
CA PHE A 25 -12.24 14.57 4.66
C PHE A 25 -12.70 13.19 4.16
N THR A 26 -14.01 12.90 4.13
CA THR A 26 -14.54 11.66 3.54
C THR A 26 -14.18 11.54 2.07
N LYS A 27 -14.30 12.63 1.29
CA LYS A 27 -13.93 12.64 -0.13
C LYS A 27 -12.44 12.36 -0.32
N ILE A 28 -11.57 13.02 0.45
CA ILE A 28 -10.12 12.79 0.41
C ILE A 28 -9.79 11.34 0.78
N SER A 29 -10.41 10.81 1.84
CA SER A 29 -10.24 9.42 2.28
C SER A 29 -10.64 8.41 1.21
N ASN A 30 -11.75 8.66 0.50
CA ASN A 30 -12.21 7.79 -0.59
C ASN A 30 -11.32 7.89 -1.84
N ILE A 31 -10.82 9.09 -2.17
CA ILE A 31 -9.89 9.29 -3.29
C ILE A 31 -8.57 8.58 -3.00
N THR A 32 -8.03 8.72 -1.78
CA THR A 32 -6.79 8.06 -1.36
C THR A 32 -6.95 6.53 -1.34
N ALA A 33 -8.08 5.99 -0.88
CA ALA A 33 -8.37 4.56 -1.00
C ALA A 33 -8.39 4.07 -2.45
N LYS A 34 -9.09 4.77 -3.35
CA LYS A 34 -9.12 4.42 -4.78
C LYS A 34 -7.73 4.48 -5.41
N LEU A 35 -6.95 5.50 -5.08
CA LEU A 35 -5.56 5.64 -5.54
C LEU A 35 -4.71 4.45 -5.06
N ALA A 36 -4.82 4.08 -3.78
CA ALA A 36 -4.11 2.95 -3.21
C ALA A 36 -4.46 1.63 -3.94
N ILE A 37 -5.74 1.40 -4.27
CA ILE A 37 -6.19 0.21 -5.01
C ILE A 37 -5.60 0.21 -6.43
N ILE A 38 -5.69 1.32 -7.16
CA ILE A 38 -5.16 1.42 -8.54
C ILE A 38 -3.65 1.18 -8.57
N VAL A 39 -2.90 1.80 -7.67
CA VAL A 39 -1.44 1.64 -7.61
C VAL A 39 -1.05 0.24 -7.14
N THR A 40 -1.83 -0.36 -6.24
CA THR A 40 -1.66 -1.78 -5.85
C THR A 40 -1.85 -2.69 -7.06
N ALA A 41 -2.92 -2.49 -7.84
CA ALA A 41 -3.18 -3.27 -9.04
C ALA A 41 -2.03 -3.12 -10.06
N ALA A 42 -1.52 -1.91 -10.28
CA ALA A 42 -0.36 -1.67 -11.13
C ALA A 42 0.90 -2.41 -10.63
N SER A 43 1.10 -2.46 -9.31
CA SER A 43 2.21 -3.17 -8.68
C SER A 43 2.11 -4.69 -8.86
N VAL A 44 0.89 -5.25 -8.79
CA VAL A 44 0.64 -6.67 -9.09
C VAL A 44 0.85 -6.96 -10.57
N ALA A 45 0.36 -6.10 -11.46
CA ALA A 45 0.56 -6.24 -12.90
C ALA A 45 2.06 -6.26 -13.26
N LEU A 46 2.89 -5.48 -12.56
CA LEU A 46 4.34 -5.55 -12.69
C LEU A 46 4.93 -6.91 -12.25
N TRP A 47 4.37 -7.52 -11.20
CA TRP A 47 4.79 -8.87 -10.80
C TRP A 47 4.41 -9.91 -11.86
N VAL A 48 3.20 -9.82 -12.43
CA VAL A 48 2.75 -10.70 -13.53
C VAL A 48 3.60 -10.51 -14.79
N SER A 49 3.90 -9.26 -15.16
CA SER A 49 4.73 -8.96 -16.34
C SER A 49 6.13 -9.54 -16.21
N ARG A 50 6.68 -9.63 -14.99
CA ARG A 50 7.92 -10.37 -14.73
C ARG A 50 7.80 -11.86 -15.05
N GLN A 51 6.68 -12.51 -14.74
CA GLN A 51 6.49 -13.93 -15.06
C GLN A 51 6.42 -14.12 -16.57
N VAL A 52 5.67 -13.27 -17.28
CA VAL A 52 5.60 -13.26 -18.75
C VAL A 52 6.99 -13.06 -19.35
N TYR A 53 7.78 -12.09 -18.84
CA TYR A 53 9.16 -11.87 -19.30
C TYR A 53 10.05 -13.10 -19.13
N LEU A 54 9.92 -13.83 -18.01
CA LEU A 54 10.68 -15.06 -17.76
C LEU A 54 10.26 -16.20 -18.71
N LEU A 55 8.98 -16.28 -19.08
CA LEU A 55 8.49 -17.23 -20.08
C LEU A 55 9.02 -16.88 -21.47
N LEU A 56 8.98 -15.61 -21.88
CA LEU A 56 9.53 -15.13 -23.15
C LEU A 56 11.03 -15.41 -23.28
N LYS A 57 11.79 -15.24 -22.19
CA LYS A 57 13.23 -15.57 -22.16
C LYS A 57 13.48 -17.05 -22.46
N LYS A 58 12.59 -17.96 -22.04
CA LYS A 58 12.69 -19.40 -22.36
C LYS A 58 12.31 -19.70 -23.82
N GLY A 59 11.39 -18.94 -24.39
CA GLY A 59 10.84 -19.13 -25.74
C GLY A 59 11.70 -18.63 -26.91
N LYS A 60 12.98 -18.26 -26.69
CA LYS A 60 13.92 -17.73 -27.72
C LYS A 60 13.45 -16.47 -28.49
N LEU A 61 12.42 -15.76 -28.03
CA LEU A 61 11.92 -14.52 -28.64
C LEU A 61 12.76 -13.29 -28.27
N GLN A 62 14.02 -13.26 -28.73
CA GLN A 62 15.01 -12.21 -28.37
C GLN A 62 14.60 -10.79 -28.81
N ALA A 63 13.91 -10.64 -29.96
CA ALA A 63 13.48 -9.34 -30.46
C ALA A 63 12.50 -8.64 -29.49
N LEU A 64 11.46 -9.36 -29.06
CA LEU A 64 10.48 -8.84 -28.09
C LEU A 64 11.11 -8.61 -26.71
N GLN A 65 12.06 -9.47 -26.31
CA GLN A 65 12.80 -9.30 -25.06
C GLN A 65 13.57 -7.98 -25.01
N ASN A 66 14.24 -7.61 -26.10
CA ASN A 66 15.05 -6.39 -26.18
C ASN A 66 14.19 -5.13 -26.11
N LEU A 67 13.01 -5.14 -26.76
CA LEU A 67 12.05 -4.04 -26.70
C LEU A 67 11.46 -3.84 -25.30
N LEU A 68 11.12 -4.94 -24.61
CA LEU A 68 10.47 -4.88 -23.29
C LEU A 68 11.45 -4.67 -22.12
N ARG A 69 12.74 -4.94 -22.31
CA ARG A 69 13.77 -4.82 -21.27
C ARG A 69 13.86 -3.43 -20.62
N PRO A 70 13.95 -2.30 -21.36
CA PRO A 70 14.05 -0.98 -20.74
C PRO A 70 12.80 -0.62 -19.94
N ILE A 71 11.61 -0.92 -20.48
CA ILE A 71 10.32 -0.73 -19.81
C ILE A 71 10.31 -1.52 -18.50
N PHE A 72 10.69 -2.80 -18.54
CA PHE A 72 10.74 -3.65 -17.36
C PHE A 72 11.70 -3.15 -16.29
N LEU A 73 12.90 -2.70 -16.68
CA LEU A 73 13.88 -2.14 -15.76
C LEU A 73 13.37 -0.85 -15.10
N PHE A 74 12.71 0.01 -15.89
CA PHE A 74 12.07 1.23 -15.38
C PHE A 74 10.99 0.90 -14.35
N LEU A 75 10.02 0.05 -14.70
CA LEU A 75 8.95 -0.35 -13.78
C LEU A 75 9.50 -0.99 -12.50
N ARG A 76 10.51 -1.87 -12.62
CA ARG A 76 11.15 -2.50 -11.47
C ARG A 76 11.85 -1.49 -10.56
N LYS A 77 12.54 -0.50 -11.14
CA LYS A 77 13.21 0.57 -10.37
C LYS A 77 12.19 1.45 -9.65
N SER A 78 11.03 1.68 -10.28
CA SER A 78 9.95 2.50 -9.71
C SER A 78 9.08 1.75 -8.70
N HIS A 79 9.06 0.40 -8.67
CA HIS A 79 8.24 -0.41 -7.74
C HIS A 79 8.25 0.06 -6.28
N PRO A 80 9.40 0.39 -5.66
CA PRO A 80 9.42 0.90 -4.29
C PRO A 80 8.68 2.22 -4.12
N LEU A 81 8.71 3.12 -5.12
CA LEU A 81 7.97 4.38 -5.10
C LEU A 81 6.46 4.14 -5.08
N TRP A 82 5.98 3.21 -5.92
CA TRP A 82 4.56 2.82 -5.93
C TRP A 82 4.14 2.25 -4.57
N GLY A 83 5.00 1.44 -3.93
CA GLY A 83 4.77 0.93 -2.58
C GLY A 83 4.60 2.04 -1.53
N TRP A 84 5.44 3.08 -1.58
CA TRP A 84 5.31 4.25 -0.70
C TRP A 84 4.02 5.04 -0.94
N ILE A 85 3.62 5.21 -2.21
CA ILE A 85 2.34 5.88 -2.54
C ILE A 85 1.17 5.10 -1.94
N VAL A 86 1.15 3.77 -2.09
CA VAL A 86 0.09 2.90 -1.53
C VAL A 86 0.08 2.98 0.00
N LEU A 87 1.25 2.87 0.65
CA LEU A 87 1.36 2.92 2.10
C LEU A 87 0.86 4.27 2.66
N THR A 88 1.29 5.39 2.07
CA THR A 88 0.85 6.72 2.50
C THR A 88 -0.65 6.90 2.31
N ALA A 89 -1.17 6.56 1.12
CA ALA A 89 -2.60 6.68 0.82
C ALA A 89 -3.47 5.80 1.75
N ALA A 90 -3.05 4.54 1.97
CA ALA A 90 -3.73 3.63 2.89
C ALA A 90 -3.63 4.10 4.36
N THR A 91 -2.53 4.73 4.76
CA THR A 91 -2.37 5.28 6.11
C THR A 91 -3.28 6.48 6.34
N ILE A 92 -3.39 7.39 5.36
CA ILE A 92 -4.34 8.51 5.42
C ILE A 92 -5.77 7.97 5.57
N HIS A 93 -6.13 6.97 4.77
CA HIS A 93 -7.43 6.31 4.84
C HIS A 93 -7.67 5.65 6.20
N ALA A 94 -6.69 4.88 6.71
CA ALA A 94 -6.78 4.20 8.00
C ALA A 94 -6.95 5.20 9.16
N VAL A 95 -6.10 6.23 9.23
CA VAL A 95 -6.15 7.26 10.28
C VAL A 95 -7.51 7.95 10.32
N TYR A 96 -8.10 8.27 9.16
CA TYR A 96 -9.42 8.88 9.09
C TYR A 96 -10.51 8.04 9.78
N TYR A 97 -10.49 6.72 9.60
CA TYR A 97 -11.49 5.82 10.20
C TYR A 97 -11.13 5.35 11.62
N PHE A 98 -9.88 5.51 12.07
CA PHE A 98 -9.43 4.96 13.36
C PHE A 98 -9.82 5.80 14.58
N PHE A 99 -9.88 7.13 14.43
CA PHE A 99 -10.11 8.06 15.55
C PHE A 99 -11.59 8.39 15.87
N PRO A 100 -12.51 8.51 14.89
CA PRO A 100 -13.87 9.00 15.17
C PRO A 100 -14.91 7.91 15.46
N PHE A 101 -14.60 6.62 15.29
CA PHE A 101 -15.57 5.53 15.47
C PHE A 101 -15.22 4.66 16.69
N SER A 102 -16.04 4.74 17.74
CA SER A 102 -15.90 3.92 18.96
C SER A 102 -16.27 2.45 18.73
N ASP A 103 -17.10 2.17 17.71
CA ASP A 103 -17.56 0.82 17.41
C ASP A 103 -16.72 0.19 16.30
N LEU A 104 -16.08 -0.93 16.65
CA LEU A 104 -15.24 -1.71 15.76
C LEU A 104 -16.08 -2.50 14.75
N SER A 105 -16.62 -1.81 13.73
CA SER A 105 -17.34 -2.48 12.64
C SER A 105 -16.45 -3.53 11.97
N ARG A 106 -17.06 -4.60 11.44
CA ARG A 106 -16.33 -5.66 10.72
C ARG A 106 -15.46 -5.11 9.59
N ARG A 107 -15.91 -4.04 8.93
CA ARG A 107 -15.17 -3.36 7.86
C ARG A 107 -13.92 -2.65 8.40
N MET A 108 -14.01 -2.02 9.57
CA MET A 108 -12.86 -1.39 10.23
C MET A 108 -11.83 -2.45 10.65
N GLN A 109 -12.28 -3.59 11.19
CA GLN A 109 -11.40 -4.70 11.55
C GLN A 109 -10.60 -5.22 10.35
N THR A 110 -11.27 -5.51 9.24
CA THR A 110 -10.59 -5.98 8.03
C THR A 110 -9.65 -4.92 7.44
N GLY A 111 -9.98 -3.64 7.59
CA GLY A 111 -9.13 -2.52 7.17
C GLY A 111 -7.86 -2.39 8.00
N ILE A 112 -7.96 -2.55 9.33
CA ILE A 112 -6.80 -2.55 10.23
C ILE A 112 -5.88 -3.73 9.89
N VAL A 113 -6.43 -4.92 9.70
CA VAL A 113 -5.64 -6.09 9.30
C VAL A 113 -4.97 -5.85 7.95
N ALA A 114 -5.69 -5.30 6.94
CA ALA A 114 -5.11 -4.97 5.63
C ALA A 114 -3.93 -3.99 5.76
N TRP A 115 -4.10 -2.95 6.57
CA TRP A 115 -3.08 -1.93 6.80
C TRP A 115 -1.85 -2.50 7.54
N LEU A 116 -2.04 -3.36 8.54
CA LEU A 116 -0.93 -4.02 9.24
C LEU A 116 -0.15 -4.96 8.31
N VAL A 117 -0.84 -5.72 7.46
CA VAL A 117 -0.18 -6.58 6.47
C VAL A 117 0.59 -5.74 5.45
N LEU A 118 0.04 -4.60 5.01
CA LEU A 118 0.72 -3.66 4.12
C LEU A 118 1.98 -3.06 4.77
N LEU A 119 1.93 -2.74 6.07
CA LEU A 119 3.08 -2.26 6.82
C LEU A 119 4.19 -3.32 6.87
N CYS A 120 3.85 -4.57 7.18
CA CYS A 120 4.79 -5.70 7.12
C CYS A 120 5.38 -5.86 5.71
N LEU A 121 4.57 -5.72 4.67
CA LEU A 121 5.01 -5.82 3.27
C LEU A 121 6.05 -4.74 2.94
N ALA A 122 5.82 -3.51 3.37
CA ALA A 122 6.75 -2.39 3.20
C ALA A 122 8.06 -2.64 3.96
N LEU A 123 8.01 -3.13 5.20
CA LEU A 123 9.19 -3.47 5.99
C LEU A 123 10.04 -4.56 5.32
N PHE A 124 9.42 -5.60 4.77
CA PHE A 124 10.15 -6.62 4.00
C PHE A 124 10.76 -6.04 2.71
N GLY A 125 10.05 -5.12 2.04
CA GLY A 125 10.55 -4.42 0.86
C GLY A 125 11.80 -3.59 1.16
N LEU A 126 11.78 -2.83 2.26
CA LEU A 126 12.93 -2.05 2.72
C LEU A 126 14.10 -2.94 3.09
N ARG A 127 13.85 -4.02 3.85
CA ARG A 127 14.90 -4.94 4.26
C ARG A 127 15.52 -5.67 3.07
N TYR A 128 14.75 -5.96 2.03
CA TYR A 128 15.25 -6.50 0.77
C TYR A 128 16.18 -5.51 0.06
N GLN A 129 15.83 -4.22 0.05
CA GLN A 129 16.63 -3.16 -0.57
C GLN A 129 17.96 -2.93 0.17
N SER A 130 17.95 -2.96 1.51
CA SER A 130 19.14 -2.69 2.35
C SER A 130 20.08 -3.88 2.52
N SER A 131 19.62 -5.12 2.27
CA SER A 131 20.44 -6.32 2.49
C SER A 131 21.48 -6.48 1.39
N LEU A 132 22.73 -6.03 1.59
CA LEU A 132 23.79 -6.11 0.56
C LEU A 132 24.71 -7.35 0.64
N ARG A 133 24.71 -8.10 1.74
CA ARG A 133 25.86 -8.96 2.09
C ARG A 133 25.64 -10.47 2.04
N ASN A 134 24.41 -10.98 2.18
CA ASN A 134 24.15 -12.42 2.23
C ASN A 134 23.05 -12.86 1.24
N LYS A 135 23.46 -13.64 0.21
CA LYS A 135 22.57 -14.13 -0.85
C LYS A 135 21.44 -15.04 -0.33
N ASN A 136 21.69 -15.86 0.70
CA ASN A 136 20.66 -16.75 1.26
C ASN A 136 19.62 -15.95 2.05
N PHE A 137 20.06 -14.94 2.80
CA PHE A 137 19.18 -14.03 3.52
C PHE A 137 18.29 -13.21 2.57
N GLN A 138 18.86 -12.71 1.48
CA GLN A 138 18.08 -12.01 0.44
C GLN A 138 16.99 -12.90 -0.19
N LYS A 139 17.29 -14.18 -0.47
CA LYS A 139 16.30 -15.11 -1.02
C LYS A 139 15.13 -15.32 -0.06
N SER A 140 15.42 -15.48 1.25
CA SER A 140 14.40 -15.64 2.28
C SER A 140 13.53 -14.38 2.41
N ILE A 141 14.12 -13.19 2.53
CA ILE A 141 13.34 -11.93 2.61
C ILE A 141 12.45 -11.75 1.38
N ARG A 142 12.97 -12.07 0.19
CA ARG A 142 12.20 -11.98 -1.04
C ARG A 142 11.00 -12.92 -1.04
N LEU A 143 11.16 -14.15 -0.53
CA LEU A 143 10.05 -15.08 -0.37
C LEU A 143 9.00 -14.51 0.59
N TRP A 144 9.42 -14.02 1.75
CA TRP A 144 8.53 -13.39 2.72
C TRP A 144 7.79 -12.19 2.15
N HIS A 145 8.47 -11.30 1.41
CA HIS A 145 7.81 -10.19 0.74
C HIS A 145 6.73 -10.65 -0.24
N VAL A 146 6.99 -11.70 -1.05
CA VAL A 146 5.98 -12.26 -1.97
C VAL A 146 4.83 -12.91 -1.22
N VAL A 147 5.11 -13.71 -0.18
CA VAL A 147 4.07 -14.35 0.65
C VAL A 147 3.19 -13.29 1.30
N THR A 148 3.78 -12.27 1.91
CA THR A 148 3.03 -11.16 2.51
C THR A 148 2.25 -10.37 1.46
N ALA A 149 2.75 -10.22 0.23
CA ALA A 149 2.00 -9.58 -0.85
C ALA A 149 0.75 -10.38 -1.24
N VAL A 150 0.85 -11.71 -1.30
CA VAL A 150 -0.30 -12.58 -1.57
C VAL A 150 -1.32 -12.49 -0.42
N VAL A 151 -0.86 -12.54 0.83
CA VAL A 151 -1.74 -12.36 2.01
C VAL A 151 -2.41 -10.99 1.96
N PHE A 152 -1.67 -9.92 1.64
CA PHE A 152 -2.22 -8.58 1.49
C PHE A 152 -3.34 -8.52 0.46
N LEU A 153 -3.17 -9.15 -0.71
CA LEU A 153 -4.20 -9.17 -1.74
C LEU A 153 -5.47 -9.88 -1.29
N VAL A 154 -5.35 -10.99 -0.56
CA VAL A 154 -6.51 -11.72 -0.01
C VAL A 154 -7.24 -10.85 1.01
N VAL A 155 -6.51 -10.25 1.96
CA VAL A 155 -7.12 -9.39 2.99
C VAL A 155 -7.74 -8.14 2.37
N LEU A 156 -7.06 -7.52 1.39
CA LEU A 156 -7.57 -6.35 0.66
C LEU A 156 -8.86 -6.71 -0.09
N PHE A 157 -8.92 -7.87 -0.74
CA PHE A 157 -10.13 -8.34 -1.42
C PHE A 157 -11.31 -8.54 -0.45
N ILE A 158 -11.07 -9.02 0.76
CA ILE A 158 -12.09 -9.15 1.81
C ILE A 158 -12.54 -7.77 2.35
N HIS A 159 -11.67 -6.76 2.30
CA HIS A 159 -11.93 -5.44 2.88
C HIS A 159 -12.70 -4.49 1.95
N ILE A 160 -12.43 -4.57 0.64
CA ILE A 160 -13.09 -3.76 -0.41
C ILE A 160 -14.61 -3.98 -0.37
#